data_AF-A0ABD5P446-F1
#
_entry.id   AF-A0ABD5P446-F1
#
_cell.length_a   1.000
_cell.length_b   1.000
_cell.length_c   1.000
_cell.angle_alpha   90.00
_cell.angle_beta   90.00
_cell.angle_gamma   90.00
#
_symmetry.space_group_name_H-M   'P 1'
#
loop_
_entity.id
_entity.type
_entity.pdbx_description
1 polymer ?
#
loop_
_entity_poly.entity_id
_entity_poly.type
_entity_poly.pdbx_seq_one_letter_code
_entity_poly.pdbx_strand_id
1 'polypeptide(L)'
;MKTITKLGLGLLVVGAAVLVTSSGAFDSLSADRGIGVETAPDADAYVGLEYPEADQARTIRLESSTADSGGFCVLYSCDPYRYDDVDVVVITDQTASGNLAVEDLTVVSTGDDVTAAINEEYGENSLRVVRGDFECQVDPVFLGYGTQQAATATLTISLEASDGSFSTTLEREVTVECVPD
;
A
#
# COMPACT_ATOMS: atom_id res chain seq x y z
N MET A 1 5.78 -60.23 54.55
CA MET A 1 5.81 -58.74 54.55
C MET A 1 6.94 -58.13 53.71
N LYS A 2 8.13 -58.75 53.55
CA LYS A 2 9.27 -58.17 52.80
C LYS A 2 9.17 -58.22 51.25
N THR A 3 8.22 -58.96 50.68
CA THR A 3 8.05 -59.12 49.22
C THR A 3 7.09 -58.12 48.60
N ILE A 4 6.10 -57.64 49.36
CA ILE A 4 5.08 -56.69 48.87
C ILE A 4 5.71 -55.29 48.67
N THR A 5 6.67 -54.92 49.51
CA THR A 5 7.40 -53.64 49.42
C THR A 5 8.31 -53.55 48.19
N LYS A 6 8.84 -54.68 47.70
CA LYS A 6 9.71 -54.70 46.50
C LYS A 6 8.91 -54.58 45.20
N LEU A 7 7.69 -55.10 45.18
CA LEU A 7 6.77 -54.99 44.04
C LEU A 7 6.24 -53.55 43.88
N GLY A 8 5.95 -52.86 44.98
CA GLY A 8 5.50 -51.46 44.96
C GLY A 8 6.58 -50.49 44.45
N LEU A 9 7.85 -50.70 44.82
CA LEU A 9 8.95 -49.84 44.38
C LEU A 9 9.22 -50.00 42.86
N GLY A 10 9.13 -51.23 42.34
CA GLY A 10 9.30 -51.49 40.91
C GLY A 10 8.23 -50.83 40.05
N LEU A 11 6.97 -50.86 40.49
CA LEU A 11 5.86 -50.23 39.76
C LEU A 11 5.98 -48.69 39.73
N LEU A 12 6.51 -48.09 40.80
CA LEU A 12 6.69 -46.65 40.91
C LEU A 12 7.80 -46.13 39.97
N VAL A 13 8.90 -46.88 39.82
CA VAL A 13 9.99 -46.54 38.89
C VAL A 13 9.54 -46.66 37.43
N VAL A 14 8.75 -47.68 37.08
CA VAL A 14 8.20 -47.82 35.72
C VAL A 14 7.16 -46.73 35.43
N GLY A 15 6.31 -46.38 36.39
CA GLY A 15 5.35 -45.28 36.24
C GLY A 15 6.02 -43.91 36.03
N ALA A 16 7.11 -43.64 36.75
CA ALA A 16 7.88 -42.40 36.57
C ALA A 16 8.62 -42.36 35.22
N ALA A 17 9.13 -43.50 34.74
CA ALA A 17 9.82 -43.58 33.45
C ALA A 17 8.88 -43.35 32.24
N VAL A 18 7.60 -43.74 32.35
CA VAL A 18 6.59 -43.52 31.29
C VAL A 18 6.12 -42.06 31.24
N LEU A 19 6.15 -41.32 32.36
CA LEU A 19 5.75 -39.92 32.36
C LEU A 19 6.80 -39.00 31.72
N VAL A 20 8.09 -39.30 31.87
CA VAL A 20 9.17 -38.49 31.29
C VAL A 20 9.28 -38.63 29.77
N THR A 21 8.87 -39.78 29.20
CA THR A 21 8.85 -39.99 27.74
C THR A 21 7.61 -39.42 27.04
N SER A 22 6.57 -39.04 27.79
CA SER A 22 5.37 -38.41 27.21
C SER A 22 5.48 -36.89 27.00
N SER A 23 6.55 -36.27 27.49
CA SER A 23 6.82 -34.83 27.30
C SER A 23 7.35 -34.48 25.89
N GLY A 24 7.55 -35.47 25.02
CA GLY A 24 8.04 -35.28 23.65
C GLY A 24 6.95 -35.26 22.56
N ALA A 25 5.66 -35.29 22.92
CA ALA A 25 4.55 -35.32 21.97
C ALA A 25 3.63 -34.09 22.03
N PHE A 26 4.08 -32.99 22.63
CA PHE A 26 3.77 -31.68 22.11
C PHE A 26 4.90 -31.28 21.15
N ASP A 27 5.17 -32.14 20.17
CA ASP A 27 5.68 -31.61 18.93
C ASP A 27 4.58 -30.70 18.45
N SER A 28 4.85 -29.41 18.48
CA SER A 28 4.09 -28.47 17.69
C SER A 28 4.22 -28.95 16.24
N LEU A 29 3.33 -29.85 15.87
CA LEU A 29 2.50 -29.65 14.70
C LEU A 29 1.85 -28.27 14.91
N SER A 30 2.67 -27.22 14.77
CA SER A 30 2.47 -26.23 13.74
C SER A 30 1.81 -26.99 12.61
N ALA A 31 0.48 -27.02 12.66
CA ALA A 31 -0.30 -26.96 11.46
C ALA A 31 0.15 -25.64 10.83
N ASP A 32 1.32 -25.68 10.21
CA ASP A 32 1.76 -24.75 9.21
C ASP A 32 0.76 -24.99 8.08
N ARG A 33 -0.43 -24.41 8.27
CA ARG A 33 -1.22 -23.90 7.17
C ARG A 33 -0.39 -22.73 6.65
N GLY A 34 0.75 -23.07 6.06
CA GLY A 34 1.63 -22.16 5.37
C GLY A 34 0.82 -21.68 4.19
N ILE A 35 0.00 -20.65 4.44
CA ILE A 35 -0.44 -19.77 3.40
C ILE A 35 0.86 -19.10 2.97
N GLY A 36 1.48 -19.68 1.94
CA GLY A 36 2.69 -19.12 1.36
C GLY A 36 2.36 -17.72 0.91
N VAL A 37 2.85 -16.72 1.63
CA VAL A 37 2.81 -15.33 1.19
C VAL A 37 3.93 -15.22 0.16
N GLU A 38 3.58 -15.40 -1.10
CA GLU A 38 4.49 -15.20 -2.22
C GLU A 38 4.32 -13.77 -2.72
N THR A 39 5.43 -13.03 -2.75
CA THR A 39 5.49 -11.70 -3.35
C THR A 39 5.76 -11.85 -4.84
N ALA A 40 4.82 -11.40 -5.69
CA ALA A 40 5.01 -11.32 -7.13
C ALA A 40 5.43 -9.90 -7.55
N PRO A 41 6.24 -9.73 -8.61
CA PRO A 41 6.39 -8.44 -9.26
C PRO A 41 5.06 -7.97 -9.86
N ASP A 42 4.86 -6.66 -10.00
CA ASP A 42 3.59 -6.06 -10.45
C ASP A 42 3.11 -6.61 -11.80
N ALA A 43 4.02 -7.03 -12.68
CA ALA A 43 3.68 -7.59 -14.00
C ALA A 43 3.03 -8.99 -13.94
N ASP A 44 3.22 -9.72 -12.85
CA ASP A 44 2.69 -11.07 -12.64
C ASP A 44 1.68 -11.12 -11.47
N ALA A 45 1.29 -9.96 -10.94
CA ALA A 45 0.34 -9.86 -9.84
C ALA A 45 -1.11 -10.01 -10.33
N TYR A 46 -1.98 -10.58 -9.49
CA TYR A 46 -3.41 -10.69 -9.80
C TYR A 46 -4.12 -9.33 -9.86
N VAL A 47 -3.55 -8.33 -9.19
CA VAL A 47 -3.95 -6.93 -9.28
C VAL A 47 -2.94 -6.22 -10.19
N GLY A 48 -3.42 -5.72 -11.31
CA GLY A 48 -2.63 -4.87 -12.20
C GLY A 48 -2.63 -3.43 -11.70
N LEU A 49 -1.47 -2.78 -11.78
CA LEU A 49 -1.33 -1.36 -11.48
C LEU A 49 -0.68 -0.65 -12.66
N GLU A 50 -1.33 0.39 -13.13
CA GLU A 50 -0.79 1.30 -14.14
C GLU A 50 -0.66 2.69 -13.51
N TYR A 51 0.42 3.39 -13.82
CA TYR A 51 0.70 4.74 -13.33
C TYR A 51 0.82 5.67 -14.54
N PRO A 52 -0.30 6.21 -15.06
CA PRO A 52 -0.30 6.90 -16.35
C PRO A 52 0.58 8.15 -16.38
N GLU A 53 0.57 8.91 -15.28
CA GLU A 53 1.28 10.19 -15.16
C GLU A 53 2.64 10.07 -14.44
N ALA A 54 3.03 8.85 -14.02
CA ALA A 54 4.26 8.62 -13.29
C ALA A 54 5.38 8.05 -14.17
N ASP A 55 6.62 8.35 -13.82
CA ASP A 55 7.79 7.75 -14.46
C ASP A 55 8.03 6.29 -13.99
N GLN A 56 9.12 5.68 -14.46
CA GLN A 56 9.50 4.32 -14.06
C GLN A 56 9.82 4.16 -12.57
N ALA A 57 10.08 5.26 -11.86
CA ALA A 57 10.27 5.28 -10.41
C ALA A 57 8.96 5.51 -9.64
N ARG A 58 7.82 5.63 -10.35
CA ARG A 58 6.50 6.02 -9.82
C ARG A 58 6.55 7.43 -9.22
N THR A 59 7.24 8.33 -9.90
CA THR A 59 7.26 9.76 -9.60
C THR A 59 6.41 10.52 -10.62
N ILE A 60 5.36 11.18 -10.13
CA ILE A 60 4.57 12.16 -10.88
C ILE A 60 5.28 13.51 -10.74
N ARG A 61 5.68 14.11 -11.87
CA ARG A 61 6.35 15.41 -11.90
C ARG A 61 5.40 16.50 -12.33
N LEU A 62 5.14 17.42 -11.42
CA LEU A 62 4.26 18.56 -11.61
C LEU A 62 5.12 19.75 -12.03
N GLU A 63 5.19 20.01 -13.33
CA GLU A 63 5.89 21.19 -13.88
C GLU A 63 4.90 22.34 -14.04
N SER A 64 5.29 23.57 -13.71
CA SER A 64 4.35 24.72 -13.81
C SER A 64 3.79 24.93 -15.22
N SER A 65 4.51 24.46 -16.24
CA SER A 65 4.10 24.53 -17.64
C SER A 65 2.91 23.62 -17.98
N THR A 66 2.63 22.62 -17.15
CA THR A 66 1.50 21.69 -17.29
C THR A 66 0.39 21.93 -16.27
N ALA A 67 0.50 22.99 -15.45
CA ALA A 67 -0.53 23.36 -14.49
C ALA A 67 -1.81 23.85 -15.18
N ASP A 68 -2.97 23.48 -14.63
CA ASP A 68 -4.28 23.90 -15.13
C ASP A 68 -4.54 25.39 -14.81
N SER A 69 -4.00 25.87 -13.69
CA SER A 69 -4.08 27.26 -13.28
C SER A 69 -3.00 27.62 -12.26
N GLY A 70 -2.86 28.92 -11.94
CA GLY A 70 -2.00 29.41 -10.86
C GLY A 70 -0.85 30.31 -11.30
N GLY A 71 0.09 30.53 -10.39
CA GLY A 71 1.33 31.27 -10.62
C GLY A 71 1.21 32.80 -10.57
N PHE A 72 0.01 33.36 -10.75
CA PHE A 72 -0.18 34.81 -10.76
C PHE A 72 -0.15 35.41 -9.35
N CYS A 73 0.56 36.52 -9.22
CA CYS A 73 0.79 37.21 -7.96
C CYS A 73 0.35 38.68 -8.02
N VAL A 74 -0.32 39.13 -6.96
CA VAL A 74 -0.69 40.54 -6.73
C VAL A 74 -0.33 40.91 -5.29
N LEU A 75 0.52 41.93 -5.12
CA LEU A 75 0.95 42.42 -3.81
C LEU A 75 1.53 41.30 -2.92
N TYR A 76 2.38 40.44 -3.49
CA TYR A 76 3.00 39.27 -2.83
C TYR A 76 2.04 38.13 -2.45
N SER A 77 0.74 38.23 -2.75
CA SER A 77 -0.19 37.11 -2.67
C SER A 77 -0.19 36.40 -4.02
N CYS A 78 0.16 35.12 -4.05
CA CYS A 78 0.20 34.30 -5.26
C CYS A 78 -0.83 33.18 -5.18
N ASP A 79 -1.48 32.90 -6.29
CA ASP A 79 -2.25 31.67 -6.43
C ASP A 79 -1.29 30.49 -6.69
N PRO A 80 -1.42 29.37 -5.97
CA PRO A 80 -0.58 28.19 -6.20
C PRO A 80 -0.83 27.61 -7.60
N TYR A 81 0.16 26.90 -8.14
CA TYR A 81 -0.05 26.10 -9.35
C TYR A 81 -0.93 24.90 -9.01
N ARG A 82 -2.02 24.72 -9.74
CA ARG A 82 -3.00 23.64 -9.54
C ARG A 82 -2.94 22.63 -10.66
N TYR A 83 -3.12 21.37 -10.29
CA TYR A 83 -3.17 20.22 -11.17
C TYR A 83 -4.38 19.40 -10.78
N ASP A 84 -5.42 19.46 -11.60
CA ASP A 84 -6.72 18.84 -11.33
C ASP A 84 -6.82 17.48 -12.03
N ASP A 85 -7.52 16.52 -11.41
CA ASP A 85 -7.84 15.21 -12.02
C ASP A 85 -6.62 14.38 -12.50
N VAL A 86 -5.49 14.45 -11.79
CA VAL A 86 -4.28 13.70 -12.15
C VAL A 86 -4.44 12.22 -11.80
N ASP A 87 -4.36 11.33 -12.80
CA ASP A 87 -4.45 9.88 -12.62
C ASP A 87 -3.19 9.34 -11.91
N VAL A 88 -3.30 9.02 -10.62
CA VAL A 88 -2.21 8.52 -9.78
C VAL A 88 -1.95 7.04 -10.04
N VAL A 89 -3.01 6.23 -9.97
CA VAL A 89 -2.94 4.79 -10.25
C VAL A 89 -4.27 4.29 -10.82
N VAL A 90 -4.18 3.44 -11.82
CA VAL A 90 -5.30 2.67 -12.37
C VAL A 90 -5.14 1.23 -11.96
N ILE A 91 -6.14 0.69 -11.26
CA ILE A 91 -6.13 -0.64 -10.66
C ILE A 91 -6.98 -1.57 -11.53
N THR A 92 -6.40 -2.63 -12.07
CA THR A 92 -7.07 -3.57 -12.99
C THR A 92 -7.07 -4.99 -12.45
N ASP A 93 -8.05 -5.78 -12.88
CA ASP A 93 -8.10 -7.22 -12.60
C ASP A 93 -7.27 -7.98 -13.64
N GLN A 94 -6.25 -8.70 -13.19
CA GLN A 94 -5.44 -9.58 -14.03
C GLN A 94 -5.71 -11.07 -13.79
N THR A 95 -6.72 -11.40 -12.98
CA THR A 95 -7.16 -12.78 -12.82
C THR A 95 -7.78 -13.29 -14.12
N ALA A 96 -7.65 -14.59 -14.37
CA ALA A 96 -8.31 -15.23 -15.50
C ALA A 96 -9.85 -15.22 -15.38
N SER A 97 -10.38 -15.01 -14.16
CA SER A 97 -11.82 -15.03 -13.88
C SER A 97 -12.47 -13.67 -14.14
N GLY A 98 -11.73 -12.56 -14.03
CA GLY A 98 -12.27 -11.21 -14.18
C GLY A 98 -13.27 -10.82 -13.09
N ASN A 99 -13.22 -11.50 -11.94
CA ASN A 99 -14.18 -11.35 -10.84
C ASN A 99 -13.54 -10.78 -9.57
N LEU A 100 -12.32 -10.26 -9.64
CA LEU A 100 -11.70 -9.61 -8.50
C LEU A 100 -12.45 -8.31 -8.19
N ALA A 101 -12.84 -8.10 -6.95
CA ALA A 101 -13.47 -6.88 -6.49
C ALA A 101 -12.60 -6.19 -5.43
N VAL A 102 -12.60 -4.87 -5.43
CA VAL A 102 -11.94 -4.07 -4.39
C VAL A 102 -12.83 -4.01 -3.17
N GLU A 103 -12.37 -4.61 -2.08
CA GLU A 103 -13.06 -4.64 -0.79
C GLU A 103 -12.73 -3.39 0.04
N ASP A 104 -11.44 -3.02 0.06
CA ASP A 104 -10.93 -1.84 0.75
C ASP A 104 -9.87 -1.15 -0.09
N LEU A 105 -9.92 0.18 -0.12
CA LEU A 105 -8.91 1.03 -0.72
C LEU A 105 -8.69 2.21 0.23
N THR A 106 -7.44 2.42 0.60
CA THR A 106 -7.02 3.52 1.45
C THR A 106 -5.84 4.21 0.81
N VAL A 107 -5.92 5.53 0.69
CA VAL A 107 -4.80 6.37 0.21
C VAL A 107 -4.39 7.33 1.31
N VAL A 108 -3.11 7.29 1.69
CA VAL A 108 -2.53 8.17 2.72
C VAL A 108 -1.46 9.03 2.08
N SER A 109 -1.60 10.35 2.19
CA SER A 109 -0.57 11.30 1.78
C SER A 109 0.34 11.66 2.96
N THR A 110 1.64 11.67 2.71
CA THR A 110 2.68 12.12 3.66
C THR A 110 3.68 13.02 2.96
N GLY A 111 4.43 13.84 3.71
CA GLY A 111 5.41 14.78 3.15
C GLY A 111 4.92 16.22 3.19
N ASP A 112 5.27 16.99 2.15
CA ASP A 112 4.84 18.38 2.01
C ASP A 112 3.34 18.50 1.67
N ASP A 113 2.78 19.68 1.90
CA ASP A 113 1.38 20.01 1.62
C ASP A 113 1.15 20.27 0.12
N VAL A 114 1.34 19.21 -0.67
CA VAL A 114 1.16 19.20 -2.14
C VAL A 114 -0.21 18.61 -2.53
N THR A 115 -0.74 17.70 -1.72
CA THR A 115 -2.00 16.99 -2.01
C THR A 115 -3.19 17.78 -1.51
N ALA A 116 -3.99 18.32 -2.43
CA ALA A 116 -5.20 19.07 -2.09
C ALA A 116 -6.41 18.16 -1.89
N ALA A 117 -6.59 17.18 -2.78
CA ALA A 117 -7.64 16.18 -2.67
C ALA A 117 -7.22 14.85 -3.31
N ILE A 118 -7.82 13.76 -2.85
CA ILE A 118 -7.72 12.43 -3.48
C ILE A 118 -9.15 11.93 -3.69
N ASN A 119 -9.42 11.47 -4.90
CA ASN A 119 -10.70 10.92 -5.32
C ASN A 119 -10.52 9.48 -5.80
N GLU A 120 -11.45 8.61 -5.42
CA GLU A 120 -11.46 7.20 -5.79
C GLU A 120 -12.70 6.90 -6.62
N GLU A 121 -12.49 6.49 -7.88
CA GLU A 121 -13.57 6.29 -8.84
C GLU A 121 -13.57 4.87 -9.42
N TYR A 122 -14.71 4.44 -9.97
CA TYR A 122 -14.80 3.25 -10.80
C TYR A 122 -14.40 3.63 -12.23
N GLY A 123 -13.42 2.94 -12.82
CA GLY A 123 -13.13 3.12 -14.25
C GLY A 123 -14.01 2.22 -15.12
N GLU A 124 -14.15 2.56 -16.40
CA GLU A 124 -14.97 1.78 -17.33
C GLU A 124 -14.43 0.36 -17.60
N ASN A 125 -13.11 0.20 -17.52
CA ASN A 125 -12.39 -1.06 -17.74
C ASN A 125 -11.39 -1.36 -16.62
N SER A 126 -11.52 -0.71 -15.47
CA SER A 126 -10.66 -0.88 -14.31
C SER A 126 -11.50 -1.16 -13.07
N LEU A 127 -10.87 -1.76 -12.07
CA LEU A 127 -11.50 -1.97 -10.76
C LEU A 127 -11.72 -0.65 -10.04
N ARG A 128 -10.66 0.18 -10.04
CA ARG A 128 -10.60 1.49 -9.39
C ARG A 128 -9.64 2.39 -10.15
N VAL A 129 -9.86 3.70 -10.06
CA VAL A 129 -8.90 4.73 -10.43
C VAL A 129 -8.73 5.64 -9.22
N VAL A 130 -7.48 5.91 -8.84
CA VAL A 130 -7.14 6.91 -7.83
C VAL A 130 -6.68 8.17 -8.56
N ARG A 131 -7.42 9.26 -8.38
CA ARG A 131 -7.12 10.59 -8.89
C ARG A 131 -6.73 11.51 -7.76
N GLY A 132 -5.82 12.44 -8.05
CA GLY A 132 -5.42 13.46 -7.09
C GLY A 132 -5.49 14.85 -7.70
N ASP A 133 -5.91 15.80 -6.86
CA ASP A 133 -5.74 17.22 -7.13
C ASP A 133 -4.52 17.69 -6.32
N PHE A 134 -3.60 18.38 -6.98
CA PHE A 134 -2.33 18.79 -6.38
C PHE A 134 -2.13 20.31 -6.49
N GLU A 135 -1.49 20.88 -5.46
CA GLU A 135 -1.14 22.30 -5.40
C GLU A 135 0.36 22.48 -5.10
N CYS A 136 1.06 23.19 -5.98
CA CYS A 136 2.45 23.56 -5.79
C CYS A 136 2.56 25.05 -5.45
N GLN A 137 3.26 25.37 -4.36
CA GLN A 137 3.42 26.75 -3.88
C GLN A 137 4.26 27.59 -4.84
N VAL A 138 4.09 28.91 -4.76
CA VAL A 138 4.69 29.88 -5.68
C VAL A 138 5.56 30.86 -4.89
N ASP A 139 6.75 31.17 -5.42
CA ASP A 139 7.60 32.20 -4.85
C ASP A 139 6.97 33.59 -5.01
N PRO A 140 6.78 34.34 -3.91
CA PRO A 140 6.02 35.56 -3.92
C PRO A 140 6.71 36.68 -4.69
N VAL A 141 6.05 37.19 -5.73
CA VAL A 141 6.47 38.39 -6.47
C VAL A 141 5.45 39.53 -6.33
N PHE A 142 5.93 40.78 -6.46
CA PHE A 142 5.08 41.96 -6.23
C PHE A 142 3.90 42.05 -7.21
N LEU A 143 4.15 41.79 -8.49
CA LEU A 143 3.15 41.75 -9.55
C LEU A 143 3.69 40.92 -10.71
N GLY A 144 2.93 39.95 -11.19
CA GLY A 144 3.32 39.11 -12.33
C GLY A 144 3.14 37.63 -12.04
N TYR A 145 3.97 36.78 -12.64
CA TYR A 145 3.98 35.34 -12.39
C TYR A 145 5.19 34.99 -11.54
N GLY A 146 4.97 34.25 -10.46
CA GLY A 146 6.02 33.69 -9.62
C GLY A 146 6.51 32.34 -10.15
N THR A 147 7.67 31.91 -9.63
CA THR A 147 8.25 30.59 -9.91
C THR A 147 7.64 29.54 -8.99
N GLN A 148 7.47 28.32 -9.50
CA GLN A 148 7.01 27.22 -8.67
C GLN A 148 8.11 26.82 -7.67
N GLN A 149 7.72 26.55 -6.42
CA GLN A 149 8.61 26.03 -5.39
C GLN A 149 8.74 24.50 -5.49
N ALA A 150 9.92 24.00 -5.13
CA ALA A 150 10.13 22.56 -4.96
C ALA A 150 9.38 22.06 -3.72
N ALA A 151 8.64 20.97 -3.87
CA ALA A 151 7.94 20.29 -2.79
C ALA A 151 7.73 18.81 -3.19
N THR A 152 7.60 17.93 -2.20
CA THR A 152 7.43 16.50 -2.45
C THR A 152 6.47 15.87 -1.45
N ALA A 153 5.54 15.07 -1.97
CA ALA A 153 4.65 14.23 -1.18
C ALA A 153 4.76 12.76 -1.63
N THR A 154 4.45 11.85 -0.73
CA THR A 154 4.35 10.42 -1.00
C THR A 154 2.94 9.94 -0.68
N LEU A 155 2.30 9.36 -1.68
CA LEU A 155 1.01 8.71 -1.58
C LEU A 155 1.23 7.21 -1.35
N THR A 156 0.83 6.72 -0.17
CA THR A 156 0.77 5.29 0.13
C THR A 156 -0.62 4.77 -0.17
N ILE A 157 -0.74 3.90 -1.16
CA ILE A 157 -1.97 3.27 -1.61
C ILE A 157 -2.00 1.85 -1.08
N SER A 158 -2.97 1.56 -0.20
CA SER A 158 -3.22 0.24 0.35
C SER A 158 -4.55 -0.28 -0.20
N LEU A 159 -4.53 -1.50 -0.75
CA LEU A 159 -5.64 -2.14 -1.41
C LEU A 159 -5.86 -3.55 -0.87
N GLU A 160 -7.10 -3.91 -0.59
CA GLU A 160 -7.56 -5.28 -0.42
C GLU A 160 -8.54 -5.65 -1.53
N ALA A 161 -8.28 -6.76 -2.21
CA ALA A 161 -9.12 -7.24 -3.29
C ALA A 161 -9.40 -8.75 -3.16
N SER A 162 -10.61 -9.18 -3.53
CA SER A 162 -11.09 -10.54 -3.33
C SER A 162 -12.08 -10.98 -4.42
N ASP A 163 -12.10 -12.28 -4.74
CA ASP A 163 -13.14 -12.91 -5.56
C ASP A 163 -14.04 -13.88 -4.75
N GLY A 164 -13.88 -13.87 -3.43
CA GLY A 164 -14.56 -14.75 -2.47
C GLY A 164 -13.88 -16.11 -2.25
N SER A 165 -12.98 -16.53 -3.13
CA SER A 165 -12.16 -17.74 -2.98
C SER A 165 -10.69 -17.45 -2.68
N PHE A 166 -10.22 -16.32 -3.17
CA PHE A 166 -8.88 -15.78 -3.01
C PHE A 166 -8.96 -14.32 -2.59
N SER A 167 -8.04 -13.89 -1.72
CA SER A 167 -7.84 -12.49 -1.39
C SER A 167 -6.38 -12.11 -1.52
N THR A 168 -6.14 -10.87 -1.88
CA THR A 168 -4.80 -10.29 -2.00
C THR A 168 -4.79 -8.88 -1.42
N THR A 169 -3.66 -8.54 -0.82
CA THR A 169 -3.39 -7.19 -0.32
C THR A 169 -2.21 -6.62 -1.07
N LEU A 170 -2.28 -5.32 -1.34
CA LEU A 170 -1.25 -4.59 -2.04
C LEU A 170 -1.01 -3.26 -1.33
N GLU A 171 0.26 -2.91 -1.17
CA GLU A 171 0.68 -1.62 -0.66
C GLU A 171 1.73 -1.04 -1.61
N ARG A 172 1.51 0.17 -2.11
CA ARG A 172 2.40 0.84 -3.07
C ARG A 172 2.56 2.30 -2.73
N GLU A 173 3.74 2.81 -3.02
CA GLU A 173 4.08 4.22 -2.86
C GLU A 173 4.24 4.88 -4.22
N VAL A 174 3.61 6.03 -4.39
CA VAL A 174 3.75 6.93 -5.53
C VAL A 174 4.25 8.26 -5.00
N THR A 175 5.30 8.81 -5.62
CA THR A 175 5.85 10.12 -5.24
C THR A 175 5.26 11.19 -6.14
N VAL A 176 4.86 12.31 -5.56
CA VAL A 176 4.41 13.51 -6.27
C VAL A 176 5.43 14.62 -6.01
N GLU A 177 5.98 15.18 -7.06
CA GLU A 177 7.09 16.15 -7.00
C GLU A 177 6.71 17.44 -7.75
N CYS A 178 6.71 18.57 -7.05
CA CYS A 178 6.67 19.89 -7.67
C CYS A 178 8.06 20.23 -8.21
N VAL A 179 8.19 20.37 -9.53
CA VAL A 179 9.46 20.70 -10.18
C VAL A 179 9.64 22.23 -10.16
N PRO A 180 10.73 22.77 -9.57
CA PRO A 180 10.94 24.21 -9.52
C PRO A 180 11.37 24.80 -10.86
N ASP A 181 11.04 26.08 -11.10
CA ASP A 181 11.40 26.85 -12.32
C ASP A 181 12.36 28.01 -12.05
#